data_AF-A0A6B1B5V2-F1
#
_entry.id   AF-A0A6B1B5V2-F1
#
_cell.length_a   1.000
_cell.length_b   1.000
_cell.length_c   1.000
_cell.angle_alpha   90.00
_cell.angle_beta   90.00
_cell.angle_gamma   90.00
#
_symmetry.space_group_name_H-M   'P 1'
#
loop_
_entity.id
_entity.type
_entity.pdbx_description
1 polymer ?
#
loop_
_entity_poly.entity_id
_entity_poly.type
_entity_poly.pdbx_seq_one_letter_code
_entity_poly.pdbx_strand_id
1 'polypeptide(L)'
;MGEAVPFPQTQPRGYEWLDGEPAFDPERHLQLEEPAEVLMLADLGYDTAEMATKATPVALSSPFRMLSDEGAAIMLETARRLRCFIRPAGERIERTVRGGCYRSRWLRDLCLSPEVTAHLEAIYGIEIAPHPMPVHLGHINYEPSRIDVGIDKWHHDTLPLDYVLAVTDPAQVAGGRFEWFGGTKHEAAALAEAGEQVPTERTVAPEFPGPGYAVALHGDMVVHRAGPLDEMCERISMVNGYVATGAAVDEQSRTSDLIGIDDPETLWTEWAKFAAWRSKDRLAHLIDELEFTSDRDAVIAQLEGAIGDAQRAVEEMRAGEKGLLHYGD
;
A
#
# COMPACT_ATOMS: atom_id res chain seq x y z
N MET A 1 -0.34 -19.66 3.25
CA MET A 1 -0.37 -18.69 2.14
C MET A 1 -1.75 -18.75 1.50
N GLY A 2 -2.63 -17.84 1.90
CA GLY A 2 -3.92 -17.68 1.23
C GLY A 2 -3.71 -17.06 -0.14
N GLU A 3 -4.34 -17.61 -1.17
CA GLU A 3 -4.25 -17.08 -2.53
C GLU A 3 -5.40 -16.08 -2.75
N ALA A 4 -5.06 -14.81 -2.98
CA ALA A 4 -6.03 -13.79 -3.39
C ALA A 4 -6.27 -13.83 -4.91
N VAL A 5 -6.78 -12.75 -5.50
CA VAL A 5 -6.97 -12.67 -6.96
C VAL A 5 -5.61 -12.77 -7.67
N PRO A 6 -5.39 -13.75 -8.57
CA PRO A 6 -4.11 -13.89 -9.25
C PRO A 6 -3.87 -12.74 -10.22
N PHE A 7 -2.59 -12.42 -10.45
CA PHE A 7 -2.20 -11.42 -11.45
C PHE A 7 -2.77 -11.78 -12.84
N PRO A 8 -3.38 -10.84 -13.58
CA PRO A 8 -4.00 -11.13 -14.86
C PRO A 8 -3.04 -11.70 -15.90
N GLN A 9 -3.49 -12.72 -16.62
CA GLN A 9 -2.73 -13.31 -17.73
C GLN A 9 -2.68 -12.42 -18.97
N THR A 10 -3.61 -11.47 -19.08
CA THR A 10 -3.70 -10.51 -20.19
C THR A 10 -3.30 -9.12 -19.74
N GLN A 11 -2.55 -8.39 -20.56
CA GLN A 11 -2.23 -7.00 -20.29
C GLN A 11 -3.44 -6.08 -20.56
N PRO A 12 -3.65 -5.05 -19.73
CA PRO A 12 -4.57 -3.96 -20.05
C PRO A 12 -4.09 -3.19 -21.28
N ARG A 13 -5.01 -2.49 -21.96
CA ARG A 13 -4.68 -1.71 -23.14
C ARG A 13 -3.71 -0.58 -22.78
N GLY A 14 -2.69 -0.35 -23.61
CA GLY A 14 -1.70 0.71 -23.37
C GLY A 14 -0.58 0.34 -22.38
N TYR A 15 -0.58 -0.91 -21.90
CA TYR A 15 0.49 -1.48 -21.12
C TYR A 15 1.31 -2.44 -21.97
N GLU A 16 2.59 -2.14 -22.09
CA GLU A 16 3.56 -2.96 -22.80
C GLU A 16 4.68 -3.30 -21.84
N TRP A 17 5.19 -4.51 -21.96
CA TRP A 17 6.31 -4.94 -21.14
C TRP A 17 7.60 -4.25 -21.60
N LEU A 18 8.42 -3.86 -20.63
CA LEU A 18 9.82 -3.55 -20.82
C LEU A 18 10.54 -4.77 -21.41
N ASP A 19 11.49 -4.50 -22.29
CA ASP A 19 12.36 -5.48 -22.92
C ASP A 19 13.66 -5.68 -22.13
N GLY A 20 14.40 -6.75 -22.39
CA GLY A 20 15.75 -6.94 -21.82
C GLY A 20 15.85 -6.95 -20.29
N GLU A 21 14.74 -7.17 -19.57
CA GLU A 21 14.76 -7.33 -18.11
C GLU A 21 15.40 -8.68 -17.73
N PRO A 22 16.21 -8.75 -16.67
CA PRO A 22 16.58 -10.02 -16.09
C PRO A 22 15.33 -10.71 -15.52
N ALA A 23 15.34 -12.04 -15.47
CA ALA A 23 14.33 -12.77 -14.71
C ALA A 23 14.51 -12.50 -13.20
N PHE A 24 13.42 -12.36 -12.46
CA PHE A 24 13.50 -12.28 -11.00
C PHE A 24 13.94 -13.64 -10.43
N ASP A 25 14.93 -13.62 -9.55
CA ASP A 25 15.47 -14.77 -8.86
C ASP A 25 15.52 -14.45 -7.35
N PRO A 26 14.64 -15.03 -6.52
CA PRO A 26 14.56 -14.69 -5.11
C PRO A 26 15.85 -15.05 -4.34
N GLU A 27 16.58 -16.09 -4.73
CA GLU A 27 17.82 -16.49 -4.05
C GLU A 27 18.95 -15.47 -4.26
N ARG A 28 18.90 -14.73 -5.37
CA ARG A 28 19.92 -13.74 -5.74
C ARG A 28 19.52 -12.32 -5.37
N HIS A 29 18.25 -11.98 -5.55
CA HIS A 29 17.77 -10.60 -5.48
C HIS A 29 17.22 -10.21 -4.11
N LEU A 30 16.80 -11.19 -3.29
CA LEU A 30 16.30 -10.92 -1.96
C LEU A 30 17.39 -11.09 -0.90
N GLN A 31 17.28 -10.30 0.16
CA GLN A 31 18.01 -10.45 1.41
C GLN A 31 17.05 -10.03 2.53
N LEU A 32 16.17 -10.95 2.91
CA LEU A 32 15.11 -10.71 3.88
C LEU A 32 15.67 -10.85 5.30
N GLU A 33 15.81 -9.72 5.98
CA GLU A 33 16.26 -9.63 7.37
C GLU A 33 15.09 -9.17 8.25
N GLU A 34 15.01 -9.65 9.49
CA GLU A 34 13.94 -9.24 10.41
C GLU A 34 14.14 -7.78 10.88
N PRO A 35 13.05 -7.00 11.03
CA PRO A 35 13.14 -5.70 11.69
C PRO A 35 13.54 -5.86 13.16
N ALA A 36 14.27 -4.88 13.69
CA ALA A 36 14.67 -4.87 15.10
C ALA A 36 13.48 -4.64 16.04
N GLU A 37 12.54 -3.81 15.60
CA GLU A 37 11.36 -3.39 16.36
C GLU A 37 10.11 -3.38 15.49
N VAL A 38 8.97 -3.67 16.13
CA VAL A 38 7.62 -3.55 15.57
C VAL A 38 6.76 -2.76 16.54
N LEU A 39 6.26 -1.63 16.10
CA LEU A 39 5.36 -0.74 16.82
C LEU A 39 3.91 -1.19 16.61
N MET A 40 3.09 -1.11 17.65
CA MET A 40 1.67 -1.49 17.61
C MET A 40 0.78 -0.24 17.50
N LEU A 41 -0.45 -0.41 17.01
CA LEU A 41 -1.45 0.66 16.91
C LEU A 41 -1.76 1.29 18.28
N ALA A 42 -1.75 0.49 19.34
CA ALA A 42 -1.91 0.98 20.71
C ALA A 42 -0.80 1.97 21.11
N ASP A 43 0.42 1.80 20.62
CA ASP A 43 1.55 2.70 20.92
C ASP A 43 1.38 4.07 20.25
N LEU A 44 0.59 4.15 19.16
CA LEU A 44 0.19 5.39 18.51
C LEU A 44 -1.03 6.05 19.17
N GLY A 45 -1.68 5.37 20.12
CA GLY A 45 -2.85 5.88 20.84
C GLY A 45 -4.20 5.41 20.32
N TYR A 46 -4.25 4.44 19.40
CA TYR A 46 -5.51 3.83 18.96
C TYR A 46 -6.16 3.00 20.07
N ASP A 47 -7.48 3.08 20.19
CA ASP A 47 -8.22 2.34 21.20
C ASP A 47 -8.56 0.89 20.77
N THR A 48 -8.98 0.09 21.74
CA THR A 48 -9.31 -1.34 21.53
C THR A 48 -10.46 -1.54 20.54
N ALA A 49 -11.44 -0.63 20.50
CA ALA A 49 -12.59 -0.76 19.62
C ALA A 49 -12.19 -0.50 18.15
N GLU A 50 -11.33 0.49 17.92
CA GLU A 50 -10.77 0.74 16.59
C GLU A 50 -9.90 -0.41 16.11
N MET A 51 -8.97 -0.87 16.95
CA MET A 51 -8.08 -1.99 16.62
C MET A 51 -8.84 -3.29 16.33
N ALA A 52 -9.99 -3.52 16.98
CA ALA A 52 -10.80 -4.73 16.77
C ALA A 52 -11.35 -4.88 15.34
N THR A 53 -11.41 -3.80 14.57
CA THR A 53 -11.86 -3.80 13.16
C THR A 53 -10.72 -3.99 12.16
N LYS A 54 -9.47 -3.94 12.63
CA LYS A 54 -8.27 -3.95 11.78
C LYS A 54 -7.76 -5.36 11.57
N ALA A 55 -7.03 -5.52 10.46
CA ALA A 55 -6.45 -6.80 10.09
C ALA A 55 -5.40 -7.27 11.10
N THR A 56 -4.61 -6.32 11.59
CA THR A 56 -3.51 -6.56 12.53
C THR A 56 -3.39 -5.40 13.51
N PRO A 57 -2.96 -5.63 14.77
CA PRO A 57 -2.60 -4.57 15.70
C PRO A 57 -1.24 -3.94 15.38
N VAL A 58 -0.47 -4.47 14.42
CA VAL A 58 0.82 -3.90 14.00
C VAL A 58 0.60 -2.56 13.32
N ALA A 59 1.37 -1.55 13.72
CA ALA A 59 1.38 -0.23 13.09
C ALA A 59 2.51 -0.09 12.09
N LEU A 60 3.76 -0.29 12.52
CA LEU A 60 4.95 0.04 11.74
C LEU A 60 6.15 -0.80 12.21
N SER A 61 7.01 -1.25 11.31
CA SER A 61 8.31 -1.82 11.65
C SER A 61 9.43 -0.77 11.62
N SER A 62 10.49 -0.99 12.38
CA SER A 62 11.80 -0.40 12.07
C SER A 62 12.28 -0.81 10.66
N PRO A 63 13.18 -0.05 10.02
CA PRO A 63 13.73 -0.43 8.72
C PRO A 63 14.43 -1.79 8.76
N PHE A 64 14.17 -2.62 7.74
CA PHE A 64 14.76 -3.95 7.57
C PHE A 64 15.24 -4.14 6.14
N ARG A 65 16.23 -5.03 5.95
CA ARG A 65 16.75 -5.31 4.62
C ARG A 65 15.81 -6.26 3.89
N MET A 66 15.50 -5.93 2.64
CA MET A 66 14.63 -6.74 1.79
C MET A 66 15.33 -7.19 0.50
N LEU A 67 16.11 -6.31 -0.13
CA LEU A 67 16.86 -6.62 -1.34
C LEU A 67 18.35 -6.84 -1.05
N SER A 68 18.95 -7.77 -1.79
CA SER A 68 20.41 -7.85 -1.92
C SER A 68 20.95 -6.64 -2.70
N ASP A 69 22.27 -6.43 -2.72
CA ASP A 69 22.88 -5.37 -3.52
C ASP A 69 22.54 -5.52 -5.02
N GLU A 70 22.48 -6.77 -5.53
CA GLU A 70 22.08 -7.06 -6.91
C GLU A 70 20.60 -6.71 -7.14
N GLY A 71 19.71 -7.12 -6.24
CA GLY A 71 18.28 -6.81 -6.32
C GLY A 71 18.01 -5.31 -6.27
N ALA A 72 18.70 -4.59 -5.38
CA ALA A 72 18.59 -3.13 -5.26
C ALA A 72 19.05 -2.41 -6.54
N ALA A 73 20.13 -2.87 -7.17
CA ALA A 73 20.61 -2.32 -8.43
C ALA A 73 19.60 -2.53 -9.58
N ILE A 74 18.98 -3.72 -9.67
CA ILE A 74 17.96 -4.00 -10.69
C ILE A 74 16.69 -3.19 -10.42
N MET A 75 16.27 -3.03 -9.16
CA MET A 75 15.12 -2.20 -8.80
C MET A 75 15.34 -0.73 -9.21
N LEU A 76 16.52 -0.18 -8.95
CA LEU A 76 16.87 1.19 -9.36
C LEU A 76 16.85 1.36 -10.88
N GLU A 77 17.44 0.43 -11.63
CA GLU A 77 17.40 0.46 -13.10
C GLU A 77 15.96 0.34 -13.61
N THR A 78 15.17 -0.58 -13.05
CA THR A 78 13.76 -0.77 -13.39
C THR A 78 12.96 0.52 -13.17
N ALA A 79 13.14 1.17 -12.02
CA ALA A 79 12.49 2.45 -11.73
C ALA A 79 12.91 3.55 -12.72
N ARG A 80 14.19 3.65 -13.06
CA ARG A 80 14.68 4.61 -14.07
C ARG A 80 14.06 4.38 -15.44
N ARG A 81 13.91 3.12 -15.87
CA ARG A 81 13.25 2.76 -17.13
C ARG A 81 11.75 3.09 -17.12
N LEU A 82 11.08 2.97 -15.97
CA LEU A 82 9.66 3.30 -15.81
C LEU A 82 9.39 4.81 -15.78
N ARG A 83 10.41 5.68 -15.65
CA ARG A 83 10.24 7.16 -15.62
C ARG A 83 9.43 7.72 -16.79
N CYS A 84 9.47 7.09 -17.97
CA CYS A 84 8.70 7.56 -19.13
C CYS A 84 7.17 7.45 -18.96
N PHE A 85 6.72 6.69 -17.95
CA PHE A 85 5.30 6.53 -17.59
C PHE A 85 4.86 7.40 -16.42
N ILE A 86 5.71 8.32 -15.94
CA ILE A 86 5.37 9.20 -14.82
C ILE A 86 4.10 10.00 -15.12
N ARG A 87 3.19 10.03 -14.14
CA ARG A 87 1.99 10.85 -14.11
C ARG A 87 1.79 11.41 -12.70
N PRO A 88 1.10 12.56 -12.56
CA PRO A 88 0.60 13.00 -11.27
C PRO A 88 -0.46 12.03 -10.73
N ALA A 89 -0.49 11.83 -9.41
CA ALA A 89 -1.59 11.21 -8.71
C ALA A 89 -2.33 12.29 -7.91
N GLY A 90 -3.28 12.93 -8.59
CA GLY A 90 -4.08 14.02 -8.04
C GLY A 90 -3.22 15.22 -7.67
N GLU A 91 -3.62 15.95 -6.63
CA GLU A 91 -2.86 17.09 -6.07
C GLU A 91 -1.83 16.65 -5.02
N ARG A 92 -1.78 15.35 -4.69
CA ARG A 92 -0.95 14.80 -3.62
C ARG A 92 0.48 14.52 -4.05
N ILE A 93 0.65 13.81 -5.18
CA ILE A 93 1.97 13.39 -5.68
C ILE A 93 2.13 13.86 -7.12
N GLU A 94 3.13 14.70 -7.40
CA GLU A 94 3.37 15.24 -8.74
C GLU A 94 3.90 14.18 -9.71
N ARG A 95 4.77 13.28 -9.22
CA ARG A 95 5.55 12.38 -10.08
C ARG A 95 5.56 10.95 -9.53
N THR A 96 4.65 10.13 -10.04
CA THR A 96 4.56 8.71 -9.69
C THR A 96 4.34 7.82 -10.92
N VAL A 97 4.63 6.52 -10.77
CA VAL A 97 4.19 5.47 -11.69
C VAL A 97 3.28 4.50 -10.94
N ARG A 98 2.06 4.35 -11.44
CA ARG A 98 1.07 3.36 -11.01
C ARG A 98 0.86 2.32 -12.10
N GLY A 99 0.53 1.08 -11.73
CA GLY A 99 0.49 -0.05 -12.67
C GLY A 99 1.85 -0.43 -13.27
N GLY A 100 2.95 -0.16 -12.55
CA GLY A 100 4.31 -0.55 -12.96
C GLY A 100 4.45 -2.06 -13.16
N CYS A 101 3.73 -2.86 -12.38
CA CYS A 101 3.71 -4.32 -12.51
C CYS A 101 3.10 -4.83 -13.84
N TYR A 102 2.39 -4.01 -14.60
CA TYR A 102 1.97 -4.34 -15.97
C TYR A 102 3.02 -4.00 -17.03
N ARG A 103 4.09 -3.33 -16.63
CA ARG A 103 5.16 -2.83 -17.52
C ARG A 103 6.49 -3.50 -17.24
N SER A 104 6.77 -3.90 -16.00
CA SER A 104 7.99 -4.60 -15.62
C SER A 104 7.67 -5.99 -15.10
N ARG A 105 8.22 -7.03 -15.74
CA ARG A 105 8.09 -8.42 -15.24
C ARG A 105 8.88 -8.60 -13.96
N TRP A 106 10.07 -7.99 -13.88
CA TRP A 106 10.90 -8.09 -12.70
C TRP A 106 10.22 -7.44 -11.48
N LEU A 107 9.64 -6.25 -11.63
CA LEU A 107 8.86 -5.58 -10.58
C LEU A 107 7.63 -6.40 -10.18
N ARG A 108 6.88 -6.92 -11.17
CA ARG A 108 5.73 -7.79 -10.91
C ARG A 108 6.14 -9.00 -10.08
N ASP A 109 7.19 -9.69 -10.47
CA ASP A 109 7.63 -10.92 -9.81
C ASP A 109 8.18 -10.64 -8.40
N LEU A 110 8.83 -9.49 -8.18
CA LEU A 110 9.17 -9.01 -6.84
C LEU A 110 7.92 -8.76 -5.99
N CYS A 111 6.95 -8.00 -6.51
CA CYS A 111 5.72 -7.62 -5.81
C CYS A 111 4.78 -8.80 -5.50
N LEU A 112 4.95 -9.92 -6.22
CA LEU A 112 4.19 -11.16 -6.05
C LEU A 112 5.02 -12.29 -5.42
N SER A 113 6.25 -12.02 -4.99
CA SER A 113 7.14 -13.06 -4.47
C SER A 113 6.53 -13.72 -3.22
N PRO A 114 6.40 -15.07 -3.22
CA PRO A 114 5.92 -15.78 -2.04
C PRO A 114 6.90 -15.66 -0.87
N GLU A 115 8.20 -15.53 -1.12
CA GLU A 115 9.22 -15.30 -0.10
C GLU A 115 9.02 -13.96 0.61
N VAL A 116 8.77 -12.89 -0.15
CA VAL A 116 8.47 -11.56 0.40
C VAL A 116 7.15 -11.60 1.17
N THR A 117 6.12 -12.25 0.62
CA THR A 117 4.81 -12.38 1.29
C THR A 117 4.96 -13.09 2.63
N ALA A 118 5.66 -14.23 2.66
CA ALA A 118 5.86 -15.00 3.90
C ALA A 118 6.66 -14.21 4.96
N HIS A 119 7.63 -13.41 4.53
CA HIS A 119 8.37 -12.54 5.45
C HIS A 119 7.48 -11.42 6.01
N LEU A 120 6.63 -10.81 5.18
CA LEU A 120 5.69 -9.79 5.64
C LEU A 120 4.58 -10.39 6.53
N GLU A 121 4.12 -11.62 6.29
CA GLU A 121 3.22 -12.36 7.18
C GLU A 121 3.82 -12.47 8.59
N ALA A 122 5.13 -12.76 8.69
CA ALA A 122 5.83 -12.83 9.97
C ALA A 122 5.87 -11.48 10.71
N ILE A 123 6.05 -10.38 9.97
CA ILE A 123 6.07 -9.01 10.56
C ILE A 123 4.66 -8.57 10.98
N TYR A 124 3.64 -8.77 10.14
CA TYR A 124 2.27 -8.37 10.46
C TYR A 124 1.56 -9.31 11.44
N GLY A 125 2.06 -10.53 11.61
CA GLY A 125 1.50 -11.54 12.51
C GLY A 125 0.17 -12.14 12.02
N ILE A 126 -0.15 -11.99 10.74
CA ILE A 126 -1.38 -12.48 10.11
C ILE A 126 -1.10 -13.01 8.70
N GLU A 127 -2.00 -13.83 8.18
CA GLU A 127 -1.96 -14.22 6.77
C GLU A 127 -2.35 -13.05 5.87
N ILE A 128 -1.53 -12.81 4.85
CA ILE A 128 -1.70 -11.73 3.88
C ILE A 128 -1.47 -12.24 2.46
N ALA A 129 -1.96 -11.47 1.49
CA ALA A 129 -1.68 -11.66 0.09
C ALA A 129 -1.37 -10.31 -0.56
N PRO A 130 -0.55 -10.26 -1.63
CA PRO A 130 -0.40 -9.05 -2.43
C PRO A 130 -1.76 -8.47 -2.82
N HIS A 131 -1.86 -7.14 -2.86
CA HIS A 131 -3.12 -6.46 -3.10
C HIS A 131 -3.82 -6.99 -4.38
N PRO A 132 -5.11 -7.38 -4.33
CA PRO A 132 -5.81 -8.03 -5.46
C PRO A 132 -6.05 -7.14 -6.68
N MET A 133 -5.74 -5.84 -6.57
CA MET A 133 -5.72 -4.88 -7.66
C MET A 133 -4.27 -4.57 -8.06
N PRO A 134 -3.73 -5.22 -9.11
CA PRO A 134 -2.34 -5.05 -9.50
C PRO A 134 -1.92 -3.64 -9.90
N VAL A 135 -2.85 -2.74 -10.21
CA VAL A 135 -2.53 -1.32 -10.44
C VAL A 135 -1.91 -0.67 -9.20
N HIS A 136 -2.18 -1.22 -8.01
CA HIS A 136 -1.65 -0.75 -6.72
C HIS A 136 -0.33 -1.40 -6.31
N LEU A 137 0.11 -2.45 -7.02
CA LEU A 137 1.37 -3.14 -6.74
C LEU A 137 2.55 -2.38 -7.36
N GLY A 138 3.64 -2.29 -6.61
CA GLY A 138 4.87 -1.64 -7.07
C GLY A 138 4.68 -0.19 -7.47
N HIS A 139 3.92 0.59 -6.69
CA HIS A 139 3.75 2.02 -6.85
C HIS A 139 5.11 2.72 -6.65
N ILE A 140 5.56 3.53 -7.61
CA ILE A 140 6.88 4.19 -7.53
C ILE A 140 6.70 5.70 -7.38
N ASN A 141 7.32 6.27 -6.35
CA ASN A 141 7.37 7.72 -6.13
C ASN A 141 8.74 8.26 -6.54
N TYR A 142 8.75 9.37 -7.28
CA TYR A 142 9.96 10.03 -7.76
C TYR A 142 10.13 11.41 -7.10
N GLU A 143 11.32 12.00 -7.29
CA GLU A 143 11.58 13.38 -6.93
C GLU A 143 10.63 14.35 -7.67
N PRO A 144 10.22 15.47 -7.04
CA PRO A 144 9.39 16.50 -7.69
C PRO A 144 10.12 17.16 -8.86
N SER A 145 9.43 17.98 -9.65
CA SER A 145 10.05 18.78 -10.71
C SER A 145 10.79 20.02 -10.17
N ARG A 146 10.45 20.45 -8.95
CA ARG A 146 10.97 21.64 -8.28
C ARG A 146 11.15 21.39 -6.79
N ILE A 147 12.10 22.09 -6.19
CA ILE A 147 12.47 21.91 -4.78
C ILE A 147 11.38 22.34 -3.79
N ASP A 148 10.52 23.28 -4.19
CA ASP A 148 9.44 23.83 -3.36
C ASP A 148 8.13 23.03 -3.45
N VAL A 149 8.13 21.93 -4.21
CA VAL A 149 7.01 21.00 -4.31
C VAL A 149 7.29 19.80 -3.40
N GLY A 150 6.35 19.47 -2.52
CA GLY A 150 6.46 18.27 -1.68
C GLY A 150 6.49 17.00 -2.52
N ILE A 151 7.25 15.98 -2.08
CA ILE A 151 7.24 14.66 -2.72
C ILE A 151 5.89 13.98 -2.49
N ASP A 152 5.47 13.93 -1.24
CA ASP A 152 4.19 13.40 -0.79
C ASP A 152 3.79 14.11 0.50
N LYS A 153 2.50 14.39 0.63
CA LYS A 153 1.92 15.14 1.75
C LYS A 153 1.70 14.24 2.95
N TRP A 154 1.44 14.81 4.13
CA TRP A 154 0.97 14.01 5.27
C TRP A 154 -0.34 13.31 4.92
N HIS A 155 -0.36 11.99 5.01
CA HIS A 155 -1.52 11.16 4.67
C HIS A 155 -1.45 9.84 5.43
N HIS A 156 -2.54 9.09 5.39
CA HIS A 156 -2.48 7.64 5.59
C HIS A 156 -2.92 6.99 4.27
N ASP A 157 -2.37 5.83 3.98
CA ASP A 157 -2.47 5.19 2.67
C ASP A 157 -3.87 4.67 2.38
N THR A 158 -4.20 4.63 1.09
CA THR A 158 -5.43 3.97 0.60
C THR A 158 -5.32 2.45 0.64
N LEU A 159 -4.12 1.93 0.88
CA LEU A 159 -3.82 0.51 1.06
C LEU A 159 -4.03 0.11 2.53
N PRO A 160 -4.49 -1.13 2.81
CA PRO A 160 -4.60 -1.62 4.19
C PRO A 160 -3.24 -1.75 4.86
N LEU A 161 -2.35 -2.48 4.18
CA LEU A 161 -1.01 -2.85 4.63
C LEU A 161 -0.07 -2.67 3.44
N ASP A 162 1.15 -2.20 3.68
CA ASP A 162 2.14 -2.05 2.64
C ASP A 162 3.57 -2.00 3.22
N TYR A 163 4.55 -2.14 2.35
CA TYR A 163 5.91 -1.71 2.67
C TYR A 163 6.34 -0.56 1.78
N VAL A 164 7.19 0.32 2.33
CA VAL A 164 7.88 1.39 1.61
C VAL A 164 9.37 1.04 1.52
N LEU A 165 9.84 0.78 0.31
CA LEU A 165 11.22 0.44 -0.01
C LEU A 165 12.01 1.67 -0.48
N ALA A 166 13.18 1.91 0.10
CA ALA A 166 14.16 2.84 -0.44
C ALA A 166 14.82 2.27 -1.70
N VAL A 167 14.59 2.91 -2.86
CA VAL A 167 15.16 2.47 -4.15
C VAL A 167 16.46 3.21 -4.45
N THR A 168 16.47 4.52 -4.28
CA THR A 168 17.72 5.29 -4.24
C THR A 168 18.40 5.14 -2.89
N ASP A 169 19.73 5.26 -2.88
CA ASP A 169 20.51 5.26 -1.65
C ASP A 169 20.14 6.47 -0.77
N PRO A 170 19.56 6.27 0.41
CA PRO A 170 19.16 7.35 1.31
C PRO A 170 20.32 8.25 1.72
N ALA A 171 21.56 7.73 1.77
CA ALA A 171 22.74 8.52 2.11
C ALA A 171 23.10 9.56 1.02
N GLN A 172 22.55 9.42 -0.20
CA GLN A 172 22.76 10.32 -1.33
C GLN A 172 21.60 11.32 -1.52
N VAL A 173 20.58 11.28 -0.65
CA VAL A 173 19.39 12.13 -0.72
C VAL A 173 19.40 13.09 0.46
N ALA A 174 19.52 14.40 0.19
CA ALA A 174 19.39 15.42 1.22
C ALA A 174 17.91 15.81 1.39
N GLY A 175 17.35 15.56 2.56
CA GLY A 175 15.90 15.62 2.80
C GLY A 175 15.19 14.35 2.28
N GLY A 176 13.94 14.47 1.83
CA GLY A 176 13.24 13.38 1.12
C GLY A 176 12.92 12.12 1.95
N ARG A 177 13.10 12.22 3.27
CA ARG A 177 13.05 11.08 4.21
C ARG A 177 11.62 10.56 4.35
N PHE A 178 11.50 9.27 4.61
CA PHE A 178 10.24 8.73 5.14
C PHE A 178 10.05 9.27 6.55
N GLU A 179 8.91 9.91 6.80
CA GLU A 179 8.54 10.48 8.09
C GLU A 179 7.17 9.96 8.50
N TRP A 180 6.99 9.62 9.77
CA TRP A 180 5.70 9.20 10.33
C TRP A 180 5.37 9.99 11.60
N PHE A 181 4.07 10.12 11.86
CA PHE A 181 3.53 10.84 13.01
C PHE A 181 3.26 9.89 14.16
N GLY A 182 3.84 10.18 15.33
CA GLY A 182 3.63 9.48 16.59
C GLY A 182 2.28 9.80 17.23
N GLY A 183 1.20 9.56 16.49
CA GLY A 183 -0.18 9.77 16.90
C GLY A 183 -1.17 9.11 15.94
N THR A 184 -2.45 9.25 16.25
CA THR A 184 -3.53 8.67 15.44
C THR A 184 -3.87 9.53 14.23
N LYS A 185 -4.47 8.93 13.21
CA LYS A 185 -5.07 9.65 12.06
C LYS A 185 -6.17 10.64 12.45
N HIS A 186 -6.84 10.42 13.57
CA HIS A 186 -7.84 11.36 14.11
C HIS A 186 -7.19 12.62 14.65
N GLU A 187 -6.07 12.47 15.38
CA GLU A 187 -5.29 13.62 15.84
C GLU A 187 -4.71 14.39 14.65
N ALA A 188 -4.18 13.71 13.63
CA ALA A 188 -3.70 14.36 12.41
C ALA A 188 -4.81 15.12 11.68
N ALA A 189 -6.02 14.53 11.59
CA ALA A 189 -7.18 15.18 11.02
C ALA A 189 -7.60 16.43 11.81
N ALA A 190 -7.60 16.35 13.14
CA ALA A 190 -7.94 17.48 14.02
C ALA A 190 -6.93 18.62 13.91
N LEU A 191 -5.63 18.31 13.81
CA LEU A 191 -4.58 19.29 13.56
C LEU A 191 -4.81 20.00 12.21
N ALA A 192 -5.07 19.23 11.15
CA ALA A 192 -5.34 19.78 9.83
C ALA A 192 -6.60 20.67 9.81
N GLU A 193 -7.68 20.26 10.48
CA GLU A 193 -8.92 21.05 10.59
C GLU A 193 -8.68 22.37 11.36
N ALA A 194 -7.80 22.35 12.36
CA ALA A 194 -7.36 23.54 13.09
C ALA A 194 -6.37 24.42 12.30
N GLY A 195 -5.90 23.98 11.13
CA GLY A 195 -4.84 24.64 10.36
C GLY A 195 -3.46 24.55 11.05
N GLU A 196 -3.28 23.58 11.94
CA GLU A 196 -2.04 23.31 12.65
C GLU A 196 -1.19 22.28 11.89
N GLN A 197 0.13 22.38 12.05
CA GLN A 197 1.06 21.42 11.46
C GLN A 197 1.27 20.22 12.39
N VAL A 198 1.66 19.08 11.81
CA VAL A 198 2.12 17.93 12.59
C VAL A 198 3.33 18.34 13.45
N PRO A 199 3.27 18.18 14.80
CA PRO A 199 4.33 18.62 15.69
C PRO A 199 5.67 17.92 15.43
N THR A 200 6.75 18.69 15.32
CA THR A 200 8.10 18.14 15.00
C THR A 200 8.58 17.14 16.04
N GLU A 201 8.27 17.34 17.32
CA GLU A 201 8.60 16.43 18.41
C GLU A 201 7.85 15.09 18.38
N ARG A 202 6.79 15.00 17.56
CA ARG A 202 6.03 13.77 17.28
C ARG A 202 6.28 13.27 15.85
N THR A 203 7.18 13.88 15.10
CA THR A 203 7.58 13.43 13.76
C THR A 203 8.83 12.58 13.88
N VAL A 204 8.74 11.33 13.44
CA VAL A 204 9.85 10.37 13.49
C VAL A 204 10.32 10.08 12.07
N ALA A 205 11.64 10.12 11.87
CA ALA A 205 12.29 9.81 10.60
C ALA A 205 13.35 8.73 10.85
N PRO A 206 13.04 7.44 10.63
CA PRO A 206 14.00 6.37 10.86
C PRO A 206 15.14 6.42 9.84
N GLU A 207 16.33 5.97 10.25
CA GLU A 207 17.49 5.86 9.37
C GLU A 207 17.37 4.59 8.51
N PHE A 208 17.45 4.75 7.18
CA PHE A 208 17.53 3.64 6.25
C PHE A 208 19.00 3.40 5.90
N PRO A 209 19.59 2.23 6.23
CA PRO A 209 21.02 1.97 6.02
C PRO A 209 21.49 2.02 4.55
N GLY A 210 20.58 1.86 3.59
CA GLY A 210 20.92 1.86 2.17
C GLY A 210 19.73 1.55 1.26
N PRO A 211 19.95 1.45 -0.06
CA PRO A 211 18.94 0.99 -0.99
C PRO A 211 18.59 -0.48 -0.73
N GLY A 212 17.33 -0.86 -0.99
CA GLY A 212 16.86 -2.22 -0.71
C GLY A 212 16.38 -2.45 0.73
N TYR A 213 16.43 -1.42 1.58
CA TYR A 213 15.79 -1.42 2.90
C TYR A 213 14.34 -0.93 2.81
N ALA A 214 13.46 -1.53 3.60
CA ALA A 214 12.05 -1.21 3.65
C ALA A 214 11.57 -0.99 5.09
N VAL A 215 10.42 -0.32 5.23
CA VAL A 215 9.58 -0.38 6.43
C VAL A 215 8.25 -1.02 6.05
N ALA A 216 7.70 -1.86 6.91
CA ALA A 216 6.35 -2.41 6.77
C ALA A 216 5.41 -1.61 7.66
N LEU A 217 4.25 -1.22 7.15
CA LEU A 217 3.29 -0.42 7.89
C LEU A 217 1.85 -0.81 7.61
N HIS A 218 0.99 -0.38 8.53
CA HIS A 218 -0.45 -0.37 8.37
C HIS A 218 -0.85 0.92 7.65
N GLY A 219 -0.97 0.83 6.32
CA GLY A 219 -1.24 1.96 5.44
C GLY A 219 -2.44 2.81 5.88
N ASP A 220 -3.60 2.20 6.19
CA ASP A 220 -4.80 2.94 6.62
C ASP A 220 -4.66 3.66 7.98
N MET A 221 -3.68 3.30 8.80
CA MET A 221 -3.61 3.73 10.20
C MET A 221 -2.39 4.59 10.51
N VAL A 222 -1.27 4.41 9.83
CA VAL A 222 -0.06 5.21 10.08
C VAL A 222 -0.07 6.45 9.22
N VAL A 223 -0.11 7.62 9.87
CA VAL A 223 0.06 8.91 9.19
C VAL A 223 1.53 9.14 8.89
N HIS A 224 1.86 9.31 7.62
CA HIS A 224 3.23 9.40 7.14
C HIS A 224 3.35 10.29 5.89
N ARG A 225 4.59 10.56 5.49
CA ARG A 225 4.92 11.30 4.26
C ARG A 225 6.33 10.97 3.76
N ALA A 226 6.63 11.46 2.55
CA ALA A 226 7.99 11.72 2.13
C ALA A 226 8.29 13.21 2.37
N GLY A 227 9.14 13.50 3.35
CA GLY A 227 9.50 14.87 3.73
C GLY A 227 10.12 15.66 2.56
N PRO A 228 10.20 17.00 2.66
CA PRO A 228 10.73 17.84 1.59
C PRO A 228 12.20 17.51 1.30
N LEU A 229 12.62 17.74 0.06
CA LEU A 229 14.04 17.71 -0.32
C LEU A 229 14.72 19.01 0.11
N ASP A 230 15.95 18.91 0.60
CA ASP A 230 16.78 20.07 0.90
C ASP A 230 17.53 20.55 -0.35
N GLU A 231 17.82 19.63 -1.28
CA GLU A 231 18.36 19.91 -2.60
C GLU A 231 17.79 18.97 -3.67
N MET A 232 17.75 19.43 -4.93
CA MET A 232 17.26 18.60 -6.03
C MET A 232 18.22 17.44 -6.29
N CYS A 233 17.74 16.22 -6.06
CA CYS A 233 18.46 14.98 -6.29
C CYS A 233 17.52 13.89 -6.82
N GLU A 234 18.09 12.81 -7.34
CA GLU A 234 17.30 11.62 -7.68
C GLU A 234 16.83 10.96 -6.38
N ARG A 235 15.51 10.90 -6.17
CA ARG A 235 14.90 10.26 -5.00
C ARG A 235 13.80 9.33 -5.48
N ILE A 236 13.93 8.05 -5.20
CA ILE A 236 12.97 7.03 -5.62
C ILE A 236 12.63 6.12 -4.45
N SER A 237 11.33 5.89 -4.24
CA SER A 237 10.84 4.79 -3.38
C SER A 237 9.83 3.95 -4.14
N MET A 238 9.67 2.70 -3.70
CA MET A 238 8.65 1.80 -4.21
C MET A 238 7.78 1.31 -3.07
N VAL A 239 6.47 1.29 -3.28
CA VAL A 239 5.46 0.86 -2.32
C VAL A 239 4.74 -0.36 -2.88
N ASN A 240 4.58 -1.41 -2.08
CA ASN A 240 3.80 -2.58 -2.46
C ASN A 240 2.72 -2.88 -1.43
N GLY A 241 1.47 -2.99 -1.89
CA GLY A 241 0.32 -3.21 -1.04
C GLY A 241 0.00 -4.68 -0.79
N TYR A 242 -0.59 -4.94 0.36
CA TYR A 242 -1.11 -6.23 0.81
C TYR A 242 -2.52 -6.08 1.39
N VAL A 243 -3.26 -7.18 1.39
CA VAL A 243 -4.52 -7.34 2.11
C VAL A 243 -4.45 -8.55 3.02
N ALA A 244 -5.20 -8.55 4.11
CA ALA A 244 -5.44 -9.76 4.87
C ALA A 244 -6.27 -10.75 4.03
N THR A 245 -5.94 -12.04 4.13
CA THR A 245 -6.68 -13.10 3.43
C THR A 245 -7.99 -13.45 4.13
N GLY A 246 -8.11 -13.19 5.43
CA GLY A 246 -9.32 -13.48 6.20
C GLY A 246 -10.50 -12.56 5.84
N ALA A 247 -11.63 -13.15 5.44
CA ALA A 247 -12.86 -12.42 5.09
C ALA A 247 -13.57 -11.68 6.24
N ALA A 248 -13.27 -12.03 7.49
CA ALA A 248 -13.96 -11.50 8.68
C ALA A 248 -13.61 -10.05 9.00
N VAL A 249 -12.51 -9.53 8.45
CA VAL A 249 -12.06 -8.15 8.73
C VAL A 249 -12.68 -7.17 7.73
N ASP A 250 -12.81 -5.92 8.18
CA ASP A 250 -13.31 -4.84 7.33
C ASP A 250 -12.42 -4.63 6.12
N GLU A 251 -13.05 -4.23 5.01
CA GLU A 251 -12.31 -3.72 3.85
C GLU A 251 -11.66 -2.40 4.25
N GLN A 252 -10.33 -2.41 4.30
CA GLN A 252 -9.54 -1.24 4.69
C GLN A 252 -8.93 -0.52 3.49
N SER A 253 -9.14 -1.05 2.27
CA SER A 253 -8.74 -0.37 1.03
C SER A 253 -9.71 0.75 0.73
N ARG A 254 -9.21 1.96 0.47
CA ARG A 254 -10.03 3.11 0.05
C ARG A 254 -9.97 3.30 -1.46
N THR A 255 -10.43 2.29 -2.19
CA THR A 255 -10.35 2.25 -3.65
C THR A 255 -11.15 3.37 -4.32
N SER A 256 -12.25 3.83 -3.69
CA SER A 256 -13.04 4.94 -4.23
C SER A 256 -12.29 6.28 -4.25
N ASP A 257 -11.29 6.47 -3.39
CA ASP A 257 -10.41 7.66 -3.39
C ASP A 257 -9.49 7.70 -4.63
N LEU A 258 -9.37 6.58 -5.36
CA LEU A 258 -8.49 6.44 -6.52
C LEU A 258 -9.23 6.59 -7.86
N ILE A 259 -10.55 6.84 -7.82
CA ILE A 259 -11.31 7.24 -9.01
C ILE A 259 -10.76 8.58 -9.50
N GLY A 260 -10.40 8.66 -10.78
CA GLY A 260 -9.76 9.86 -11.36
C GLY A 260 -8.23 9.87 -11.21
N ILE A 261 -7.67 8.95 -10.41
CA ILE A 261 -6.22 8.77 -10.22
C ILE A 261 -5.72 7.56 -11.01
N ASP A 262 -6.35 6.40 -10.79
CA ASP A 262 -5.97 5.15 -11.46
C ASP A 262 -6.49 5.11 -12.90
N ASP A 263 -5.75 4.42 -13.77
CA ASP A 263 -6.13 4.23 -15.18
C ASP A 263 -7.48 3.46 -15.25
N PRO A 264 -8.52 4.03 -15.89
CA PRO A 264 -9.80 3.33 -16.09
C PRO A 264 -9.68 1.98 -16.81
N GLU A 265 -8.64 1.77 -17.63
CA GLU A 265 -8.38 0.49 -18.30
C GLU A 265 -8.04 -0.64 -17.30
N THR A 266 -7.59 -0.30 -16.07
CA THR A 266 -7.29 -1.27 -15.01
C THR A 266 -8.31 -1.21 -13.87
N LEU A 267 -8.62 0.00 -13.39
CA LEU A 267 -9.33 0.25 -12.14
C LEU A 267 -10.62 -0.56 -12.00
N TRP A 268 -11.52 -0.46 -12.97
CA TRP A 268 -12.87 -1.03 -12.84
C TRP A 268 -12.87 -2.55 -12.80
N THR A 269 -12.07 -3.17 -13.67
CA THR A 269 -12.00 -4.64 -13.76
C THR A 269 -11.33 -5.22 -12.53
N GLU A 270 -10.25 -4.60 -12.06
CA GLU A 270 -9.54 -5.03 -10.87
C GLU A 270 -10.37 -4.87 -9.61
N TRP A 271 -11.03 -3.72 -9.45
CA TRP A 271 -11.89 -3.49 -8.29
C TRP A 271 -13.08 -4.45 -8.26
N ALA A 272 -13.71 -4.70 -9.41
CA ALA A 272 -14.78 -5.70 -9.49
C ALA A 272 -14.30 -7.11 -9.09
N LYS A 273 -13.09 -7.51 -9.50
CA LYS A 273 -12.50 -8.80 -9.10
C LYS A 273 -12.18 -8.83 -7.61
N PHE A 274 -11.62 -7.75 -7.06
CA PHE A 274 -11.30 -7.63 -5.65
C PHE A 274 -12.55 -7.75 -4.78
N ALA A 275 -13.59 -6.95 -5.07
CA ALA A 275 -14.86 -7.00 -4.35
C ALA A 275 -15.55 -8.37 -4.48
N ALA A 276 -15.51 -8.97 -5.68
CA ALA A 276 -16.06 -10.32 -5.90
C ALA A 276 -15.30 -11.40 -5.10
N TRP A 277 -13.97 -11.30 -4.99
CA TRP A 277 -13.17 -12.23 -4.19
C TRP A 277 -13.54 -12.15 -2.71
N ARG A 278 -13.65 -10.93 -2.14
CA ARG A 278 -14.07 -10.75 -0.74
C ARG A 278 -15.48 -11.28 -0.48
N SER A 279 -16.44 -10.93 -1.34
CA SER A 279 -17.81 -11.42 -1.20
C SER A 279 -17.93 -12.93 -1.39
N LYS A 280 -17.14 -13.53 -2.30
CA LYS A 280 -17.09 -14.98 -2.47
C LYS A 280 -16.64 -15.67 -1.18
N ASP A 281 -15.58 -15.16 -0.56
CA ASP A 281 -15.02 -15.78 0.66
C ASP A 281 -15.99 -15.65 1.85
N ARG A 282 -16.61 -14.48 2.02
CA ARG A 282 -17.67 -14.29 3.04
C ARG A 282 -18.89 -15.17 2.81
N LEU A 283 -19.32 -15.35 1.56
CA LEU A 283 -20.42 -16.24 1.21
C LEU A 283 -20.06 -17.72 1.49
N ALA A 284 -18.82 -18.12 1.21
CA ALA A 284 -18.35 -19.47 1.55
C ALA A 284 -18.37 -19.70 3.07
N HIS A 285 -17.86 -18.75 3.85
CA HIS A 285 -17.91 -18.80 5.31
C HIS A 285 -19.35 -18.91 5.84
N LEU A 286 -20.29 -18.13 5.27
CA LEU A 286 -21.71 -18.23 5.62
C LEU A 286 -22.28 -19.63 5.33
N ILE A 287 -21.91 -20.25 4.21
CA ILE A 287 -22.38 -21.61 3.86
C ILE A 287 -21.89 -22.64 4.88
N ASP A 288 -20.64 -22.49 5.35
CA ASP A 288 -20.00 -23.45 6.23
C ASP A 288 -20.40 -23.27 7.72
N GLU A 289 -20.58 -22.03 8.17
CA GLU A 289 -20.65 -21.69 9.61
C GLU A 289 -22.02 -21.12 10.06
N LEU A 290 -22.96 -20.81 9.15
CA LEU A 290 -24.25 -20.23 9.55
C LEU A 290 -25.11 -21.23 10.33
N GLU A 291 -25.23 -21.00 11.64
CA GLU A 291 -26.02 -21.85 12.53
C GLU A 291 -27.52 -21.71 12.31
N PHE A 292 -28.27 -22.80 12.56
CA PHE A 292 -29.73 -22.77 12.55
C PHE A 292 -30.27 -21.84 13.65
N THR A 293 -31.02 -20.82 13.25
CA THR A 293 -31.70 -19.90 14.17
C THR A 293 -33.11 -19.57 13.68
N SER A 294 -34.00 -19.21 14.60
CA SER A 294 -35.31 -18.64 14.27
C SER A 294 -35.27 -17.12 14.08
N ASP A 295 -34.13 -16.49 14.36
CA ASP A 295 -33.93 -15.05 14.14
C ASP A 295 -33.70 -14.75 12.66
N ARG A 296 -34.81 -14.45 11.96
CA ARG A 296 -34.81 -14.09 10.55
C ARG A 296 -33.91 -12.88 10.27
N ASP A 297 -33.94 -11.87 11.12
CA ASP A 297 -33.28 -10.60 10.84
C ASP A 297 -31.76 -10.73 11.00
N ALA A 298 -31.30 -11.56 11.95
CA ALA A 298 -29.89 -11.94 12.07
C ALA A 298 -29.36 -12.71 10.84
N VAL A 299 -30.16 -13.60 10.25
CA VAL A 299 -29.77 -14.33 9.02
C VAL A 299 -29.69 -13.38 7.82
N ILE A 300 -30.65 -12.46 7.68
CA ILE A 300 -30.62 -11.43 6.63
C ILE A 300 -29.36 -10.58 6.77
N ALA A 301 -29.06 -10.07 7.96
CA ALA A 301 -27.91 -9.22 8.20
C ALA A 301 -26.57 -9.90 7.85
N GLN A 302 -26.41 -11.19 8.16
CA GLN A 302 -25.21 -11.95 7.79
C GLN A 302 -25.08 -12.14 6.28
N LEU A 303 -26.19 -12.45 5.59
CA LEU A 303 -26.18 -12.58 4.13
C LEU A 303 -25.90 -11.24 3.44
N GLU A 304 -26.50 -10.14 3.91
CA GLU A 304 -26.23 -8.78 3.43
C GLU A 304 -24.76 -8.40 3.66
N GLY A 305 -24.21 -8.69 4.84
CA GLY A 305 -22.79 -8.48 5.13
C GLY A 305 -21.86 -9.25 4.19
N ALA A 306 -22.22 -10.48 3.82
CA ALA A 306 -21.42 -11.29 2.90
C ALA A 306 -21.36 -10.72 1.48
N ILE A 307 -22.45 -10.13 0.98
CA ILE A 307 -22.51 -9.50 -0.35
C ILE A 307 -22.15 -8.00 -0.33
N GLY A 308 -21.94 -7.43 0.86
CA GLY A 308 -21.80 -5.99 1.06
C GLY A 308 -20.63 -5.35 0.32
N ASP A 309 -19.49 -6.04 0.22
CA ASP A 309 -18.30 -5.49 -0.48
C ASP A 309 -18.58 -5.31 -1.99
N ALA A 310 -19.19 -6.30 -2.64
CA ALA A 310 -19.61 -6.20 -4.04
C ALA A 310 -20.68 -5.13 -4.26
N GLN A 311 -21.66 -5.01 -3.35
CA GLN A 311 -22.70 -3.97 -3.43
C GLN A 311 -22.09 -2.57 -3.29
N ARG A 312 -21.22 -2.37 -2.29
CA ARG A 312 -20.52 -1.11 -2.03
C ARG A 312 -19.66 -0.70 -3.22
N ALA A 313 -18.87 -1.61 -3.78
CA ALA A 313 -18.07 -1.33 -4.97
C ALA A 313 -18.94 -0.83 -6.14
N VAL A 314 -20.10 -1.46 -6.39
CA VAL A 314 -21.05 -1.02 -7.44
C VAL A 314 -21.61 0.38 -7.13
N GLU A 315 -21.96 0.65 -5.88
CA GLU A 315 -22.48 1.96 -5.46
C GLU A 315 -21.44 3.06 -5.62
N GLU A 316 -20.19 2.81 -5.21
CA GLU A 316 -19.11 3.78 -5.32
C GLU A 316 -18.67 4.02 -6.76
N MET A 317 -18.61 2.97 -7.59
CA MET A 317 -18.38 3.12 -9.04
C MET A 317 -19.45 4.00 -9.71
N ARG A 318 -20.71 3.91 -9.26
CA ARG A 318 -21.80 4.76 -9.75
C ARG A 318 -21.72 6.20 -9.25
N ALA A 319 -21.25 6.38 -8.01
CA ALA A 319 -21.11 7.70 -7.40
C ALA A 319 -20.02 8.54 -8.09
N GLY A 320 -18.95 7.89 -8.58
CA GLY A 320 -17.86 8.55 -9.29
C GLY A 320 -16.80 9.16 -8.35
N GLU A 321 -16.05 10.13 -8.87
CA GLU A 321 -14.87 10.71 -8.21
C GLU A 321 -15.17 11.35 -6.85
N LYS A 322 -14.28 11.08 -5.89
CA LYS A 322 -14.18 11.74 -4.58
C LYS A 322 -12.77 12.32 -4.46
N GLY A 323 -12.58 13.41 -3.72
CA GLY A 323 -11.24 14.00 -3.50
C GLY A 323 -10.37 13.12 -2.60
N LEU A 324 -9.05 13.11 -2.83
CA LEU A 324 -8.07 12.41 -1.98
C LEU A 324 -7.93 13.08 -0.60
N LEU A 325 -7.88 12.26 0.46
CA LEU A 325 -7.61 12.75 1.82
C LEU A 325 -6.12 13.06 2.00
N HIS A 326 -5.80 14.23 2.55
CA HIS A 326 -4.45 14.60 3.01
C HIS A 326 -4.56 15.60 4.19
N TYR A 327 -3.49 15.71 5.00
CA TYR A 327 -3.46 16.50 6.23
C TYR A 327 -2.62 17.79 6.13
N GLY A 328 -2.29 18.21 4.92
CA GLY A 328 -1.43 19.37 4.65
C GLY A 328 -0.07 18.96 4.12
N ASP A 329 0.84 19.93 3.96
CA ASP A 329 2.18 19.71 3.39
C ASP A 329 3.17 19.10 4.42
#